data_AF-A0A6B0XRB4-F1
#
_entry.id   AF-A0A6B0XRB4-F1
#
_cell.length_a   1.000
_cell.length_b   1.000
_cell.length_c   1.000
_cell.angle_alpha   90.00
_cell.angle_beta   90.00
_cell.angle_gamma   90.00
#
_symmetry.space_group_name_H-M   'P 1'
#
loop_
_entity.id
_entity.type
_entity.pdbx_description
1 polymer ?
#
loop_
_entity_poly.entity_id
_entity_poly.type
_entity_poly.pdbx_seq_one_letter_code
_entity_poly.pdbx_strand_id
1 'polypeptide(L)'
;MTRFAALLWTVCAAAVQPAAAAVDLPGDPLAGSGDVARTALPASQLLAGEHPTPVDNAAFGLPENAAPPRHEMRGTLQLFGGGGASWTVHHDTYLRADEPPIVSALRRIPRLDVALVQSGSHLVPANRALRYTGDAYWNVIVGPGRIWSENGDGGRSRASLPITLVERNQNCAYHGVVSFLFDGGATSPAAFQATQETCKYFKFDLWDAGPTRFTSGEPPEARVVLAAYAAEAASRLPIRPIEEIRDDYPRAQVYPQAFGGGFDREHLTAFGVAFGGVHYQGPVHTRYGDYPYPEQIRLPSYSTAKTAVGAVALMRLAQRDGFEVTELELRDYVPKPPRGSFHGVTFEHALDMATGHYWDTGNQDDEKNSTTELNFFVPEHRNRKLRGALAYPTRESPGARWVYHTTDAFLLSVAMSGYLGQQAGASPKEPADLLEFLATEVYRPLGVSAGALQSLRTDNRADGYVFGGYGMFWTPDDILKIANLLNVQRGRIGDRQVLHPGMVAAAMQEDADDPGLDAVHNGHPNKYNNSIWSRQIQVTDGTGTKQVWVRQMLGYGGIGVLMLPNGAVFYYFGDKDQHDWLRSAREAYKLR
;
A
#
# COMPACT_ATOMS: atom_id res chain seq x y z
N MET A 1 14.87 -1.17 -62.17
CA MET A 1 14.90 -2.53 -61.58
C MET A 1 15.00 -2.37 -60.07
N THR A 2 13.85 -2.37 -59.41
CA THR A 2 13.71 -1.97 -58.00
C THR A 2 12.69 -2.93 -57.40
N ARG A 3 13.16 -3.84 -56.54
CA ARG A 3 12.31 -4.80 -55.82
C ARG A 3 11.91 -4.18 -54.48
N PHE A 4 10.63 -3.87 -54.33
CA PHE A 4 9.98 -3.61 -53.04
C PHE A 4 9.59 -4.95 -52.41
N ALA A 5 10.04 -5.21 -51.18
CA ALA A 5 9.58 -6.33 -50.37
C ALA A 5 8.45 -5.85 -49.46
N ALA A 6 7.27 -6.46 -49.60
CA ALA A 6 6.11 -6.24 -48.73
C ALA A 6 6.27 -7.03 -47.43
N LEU A 7 6.23 -6.33 -46.29
CA LEU A 7 6.17 -6.93 -44.96
C LEU A 7 4.71 -7.30 -44.66
N LEU A 8 4.38 -8.59 -44.61
CA LEU A 8 3.10 -9.07 -44.08
C LEU A 8 3.08 -8.92 -42.56
N TRP A 9 2.16 -8.10 -42.05
CA TRP A 9 1.75 -8.14 -40.65
C TRP A 9 0.72 -9.26 -40.45
N THR A 10 1.13 -10.36 -39.83
CA THR A 10 0.21 -11.36 -39.28
C THR A 10 -0.45 -10.78 -38.04
N VAL A 11 -1.73 -10.41 -38.17
CA VAL A 11 -2.62 -10.14 -37.04
C VAL A 11 -2.97 -11.48 -36.40
N CYS A 12 -2.37 -11.78 -35.24
CA CYS A 12 -2.88 -12.85 -34.37
C CYS A 12 -4.25 -12.41 -33.84
N ALA A 13 -5.31 -12.99 -34.40
CA ALA A 13 -6.64 -12.92 -33.81
C ALA A 13 -6.58 -13.56 -32.42
N ALA A 14 -6.74 -12.74 -31.37
CA ALA A 14 -6.92 -13.24 -30.02
C ALA A 14 -8.17 -14.11 -30.00
N ALA A 15 -8.01 -15.39 -29.65
CA ALA A 15 -9.13 -16.29 -29.43
C ALA A 15 -10.04 -15.69 -28.34
N VAL A 16 -11.30 -15.47 -28.69
CA VAL A 16 -12.34 -15.09 -27.74
C VAL A 16 -12.49 -16.25 -26.77
N GLN A 17 -11.95 -16.11 -25.56
CA GLN A 17 -12.22 -17.05 -24.48
C GLN A 17 -13.73 -17.07 -24.19
N PRO A 18 -14.32 -18.24 -23.93
CA PRO A 18 -15.72 -18.32 -23.52
C PRO A 18 -15.92 -17.50 -22.24
N ALA A 19 -17.13 -16.98 -22.04
CA ALA A 19 -17.50 -16.31 -20.80
C ALA A 19 -17.14 -17.23 -19.63
N ALA A 20 -16.19 -16.79 -18.79
CA ALA A 20 -15.84 -17.49 -17.56
C ALA A 20 -17.15 -17.72 -16.78
N ALA A 21 -17.36 -18.94 -16.29
CA ALA A 21 -18.40 -19.22 -15.32
C ALA A 21 -18.34 -18.16 -14.21
N ALA A 22 -19.50 -17.73 -13.69
CA ALA A 22 -19.54 -16.81 -12.56
C ALA A 22 -18.65 -17.38 -11.45
N VAL A 23 -17.53 -16.70 -11.17
CA VAL A 23 -16.64 -17.10 -10.09
C VAL A 23 -17.36 -16.71 -8.81
N ASP A 24 -17.60 -17.67 -7.93
CA ASP A 24 -18.16 -17.40 -6.60
C ASP A 24 -17.19 -16.48 -5.85
N LEU A 25 -17.60 -15.22 -5.64
CA LEU A 25 -16.82 -14.24 -4.89
C LEU A 25 -16.99 -14.51 -3.38
N PRO A 26 -15.97 -14.20 -2.55
CA PRO A 26 -16.04 -14.46 -1.12
C PRO A 26 -17.26 -13.82 -0.44
N GLY A 27 -18.09 -14.68 0.18
CA GLY A 27 -19.30 -14.26 0.88
C GLY A 27 -20.50 -14.01 -0.03
N ASP A 28 -20.50 -14.54 -1.24
CA ASP A 28 -21.66 -14.61 -2.14
C ASP A 28 -22.05 -16.08 -2.45
N PRO A 29 -23.33 -16.34 -2.83
CA PRO A 29 -24.45 -15.40 -2.77
C PRO A 29 -24.89 -15.11 -1.33
N LEU A 30 -25.44 -13.91 -1.10
CA LEU A 30 -26.10 -13.60 0.17
C LEU A 30 -27.33 -14.50 0.37
N ALA A 31 -27.53 -14.99 1.59
CA ALA A 31 -28.65 -15.90 1.91
C ALA A 31 -29.62 -15.33 2.97
N GLY A 32 -29.37 -14.12 3.47
CA GLY A 32 -30.18 -13.51 4.53
C GLY A 32 -31.57 -13.08 4.06
N SER A 33 -32.47 -12.86 5.02
CA SER A 33 -33.85 -12.42 4.78
C SER A 33 -34.00 -10.90 4.64
N GLY A 34 -32.94 -10.14 4.94
CA GLY A 34 -32.98 -8.69 5.06
C GLY A 34 -33.57 -8.21 6.38
N ASP A 35 -33.87 -9.12 7.32
CA ASP A 35 -34.34 -8.77 8.66
C ASP A 35 -33.17 -8.30 9.53
N VAL A 36 -32.92 -6.99 9.47
CA VAL A 36 -31.81 -6.29 10.13
C VAL A 36 -32.38 -5.20 11.04
N ALA A 37 -32.10 -5.31 12.34
CA ALA A 37 -32.51 -4.33 13.35
C ALA A 37 -31.58 -3.10 13.34
N ARG A 38 -31.66 -2.28 12.29
CA ARG A 38 -30.78 -1.12 12.09
C ARG A 38 -31.18 0.07 12.96
N THR A 39 -30.28 0.49 13.84
CA THR A 39 -30.42 1.69 14.68
C THR A 39 -29.55 2.85 14.22
N ALA A 40 -28.38 2.57 13.63
CA ALA A 40 -27.46 3.56 13.07
C ALA A 40 -27.55 3.60 11.53
N LEU A 41 -27.58 4.80 10.96
CA LEU A 41 -27.81 5.06 9.53
C LEU A 41 -29.07 4.38 8.97
N PRO A 42 -30.23 4.45 9.66
CA PRO A 42 -31.48 3.94 9.11
C PRO A 42 -31.84 4.68 7.82
N ALA A 43 -32.77 4.11 7.04
CA ALA A 43 -33.18 4.68 5.76
C ALA A 43 -33.63 6.14 5.87
N SER A 44 -34.39 6.49 6.91
CA SER A 44 -34.83 7.86 7.17
C SER A 44 -33.67 8.85 7.26
N GLN A 45 -32.60 8.47 7.96
CA GLN A 45 -31.42 9.30 8.13
C GLN A 45 -30.67 9.50 6.81
N LEU A 46 -30.44 8.42 6.04
CA LEU A 46 -29.76 8.52 4.74
C LEU A 46 -30.57 9.31 3.72
N LEU A 47 -31.89 9.14 3.69
CA LEU A 47 -32.79 9.88 2.79
C LEU A 47 -32.86 11.37 3.14
N ALA A 48 -32.76 11.72 4.43
CA ALA A 48 -32.68 13.11 4.88
C ALA A 48 -31.31 13.76 4.63
N GLY A 49 -30.28 12.95 4.35
CA GLY A 49 -28.90 13.43 4.25
C GLY A 49 -28.34 13.90 5.58
N GLU A 50 -28.63 13.16 6.64
CA GLU A 50 -28.18 13.48 7.99
C GLU A 50 -27.06 12.55 8.46
N HIS A 51 -25.95 13.11 8.91
CA HIS A 51 -24.92 12.36 9.64
C HIS A 51 -24.26 13.32 10.64
N PRO A 52 -24.93 13.63 11.77
CA PRO A 52 -24.49 14.70 12.66
C PRO A 52 -23.27 14.31 13.51
N THR A 53 -23.06 13.02 13.74
CA THR A 53 -21.98 12.44 14.57
C THR A 53 -21.53 11.12 13.97
N PRO A 54 -20.25 10.71 14.14
CA PRO A 54 -19.81 9.38 13.76
C PRO A 54 -20.59 8.30 14.51
N VAL A 55 -20.77 7.15 13.86
CA VAL A 55 -21.44 5.97 14.43
C VAL A 55 -20.49 4.78 14.43
N ASP A 56 -20.88 3.68 15.08
CA ASP A 56 -20.13 2.43 14.97
C ASP A 56 -20.00 2.00 13.50
N ASN A 57 -18.79 1.65 13.09
CA ASN A 57 -18.43 1.28 11.72
C ASN A 57 -19.18 0.03 11.23
N ALA A 58 -19.70 -0.82 12.11
CA ALA A 58 -20.60 -1.91 11.76
C ALA A 58 -21.86 -1.40 11.01
N ALA A 59 -22.27 -0.14 11.21
CA ALA A 59 -23.38 0.46 10.48
C ALA A 59 -23.11 0.59 8.96
N PHE A 60 -21.84 0.64 8.54
CA PHE A 60 -21.43 0.69 7.14
C PHE A 60 -21.12 -0.71 6.56
N GLY A 61 -20.97 -1.71 7.42
CA GLY A 61 -20.68 -3.08 7.02
C GLY A 61 -21.90 -3.84 6.51
N LEU A 62 -21.62 -4.94 5.83
CA LEU A 62 -22.61 -5.92 5.42
C LEU A 62 -23.09 -6.71 6.67
N PRO A 63 -24.37 -6.61 7.07
CA PRO A 63 -24.87 -7.35 8.23
C PRO A 63 -25.08 -8.84 7.91
N GLU A 64 -25.03 -9.70 8.92
CA GLU A 64 -25.17 -11.16 8.78
C GLU A 64 -26.47 -11.58 8.07
N ASN A 65 -27.60 -10.94 8.39
CA ASN A 65 -28.91 -11.21 7.79
C ASN A 65 -29.19 -10.42 6.49
N ALA A 66 -28.17 -9.83 5.86
CA ALA A 66 -28.34 -9.11 4.59
C ALA A 66 -28.95 -10.01 3.49
N ALA A 67 -29.99 -9.53 2.82
CA ALA A 67 -30.55 -10.19 1.64
C ALA A 67 -29.77 -9.83 0.38
N PRO A 68 -29.84 -10.67 -0.68
CA PRO A 68 -29.38 -10.29 -2.02
C PRO A 68 -29.88 -8.89 -2.43
N PRO A 69 -29.05 -8.11 -3.14
CA PRO A 69 -29.46 -6.79 -3.61
C PRO A 69 -30.67 -6.89 -4.56
N ARG A 70 -31.66 -6.01 -4.37
CA ARG A 70 -32.84 -5.89 -5.25
C ARG A 70 -32.52 -5.20 -6.57
N HIS A 71 -31.49 -4.37 -6.59
CA HIS A 71 -31.09 -3.57 -7.73
C HIS A 71 -29.64 -3.86 -8.11
N GLU A 72 -29.36 -3.81 -9.41
CA GLU A 72 -28.01 -3.91 -9.94
C GLU A 72 -27.47 -2.50 -10.23
N MET A 73 -26.27 -2.20 -9.73
CA MET A 73 -25.63 -0.90 -9.87
C MET A 73 -24.45 -0.98 -10.84
N ARG A 74 -24.69 -0.54 -12.09
CA ARG A 74 -23.66 -0.34 -13.12
C ARG A 74 -23.75 1.05 -13.70
N GLY A 75 -22.68 1.82 -13.58
CA GLY A 75 -22.66 3.21 -14.01
C GLY A 75 -21.69 4.06 -13.22
N THR A 76 -21.89 5.38 -13.28
CA THR A 76 -21.03 6.33 -12.60
C THR A 76 -21.76 6.93 -11.40
N LEU A 77 -21.17 6.74 -10.22
CA LEU A 77 -21.59 7.38 -8.98
C LEU A 77 -20.75 8.63 -8.74
N GLN A 78 -21.42 9.78 -8.64
CA GLN A 78 -20.81 11.02 -8.18
C GLN A 78 -20.98 11.09 -6.66
N LEU A 79 -19.87 11.13 -5.94
CA LEU A 79 -19.81 11.28 -4.50
C LEU A 79 -19.28 12.66 -4.14
N PHE A 80 -19.89 13.24 -3.11
CA PHE A 80 -19.54 14.53 -2.52
C PHE A 80 -19.75 15.72 -3.47
N GLY A 81 -20.13 16.85 -2.91
CA GLY A 81 -20.65 17.96 -3.72
C GLY A 81 -20.66 19.29 -2.99
N GLY A 82 -19.52 19.66 -2.39
CA GLY A 82 -19.32 20.97 -1.79
C GLY A 82 -19.94 21.10 -0.39
N GLY A 83 -19.07 21.19 0.61
CA GLY A 83 -19.40 21.32 2.03
C GLY A 83 -18.11 21.14 2.84
N GLY A 84 -18.06 21.67 4.07
CA GLY A 84 -16.98 21.37 4.99
C GLY A 84 -17.42 20.28 5.95
N ALA A 85 -16.86 19.08 5.83
CA ALA A 85 -17.18 17.95 6.70
C ALA A 85 -16.99 18.33 8.18
N SER A 86 -17.78 17.74 9.06
CA SER A 86 -17.55 17.87 10.50
C SER A 86 -16.32 17.05 10.89
N TRP A 87 -15.61 17.49 11.93
CA TRP A 87 -14.41 16.80 12.35
C TRP A 87 -14.14 16.94 13.85
N THR A 88 -13.28 16.07 14.38
CA THR A 88 -12.69 16.17 15.72
C THR A 88 -11.22 15.86 15.59
N VAL A 89 -10.35 16.81 15.96
CA VAL A 89 -8.90 16.63 15.90
C VAL A 89 -8.40 16.02 17.21
N HIS A 90 -7.67 14.92 17.10
CA HIS A 90 -7.08 14.18 18.23
C HIS A 90 -5.60 14.50 18.42
N HIS A 91 -4.90 14.79 17.32
CA HIS A 91 -3.49 15.15 17.34
C HIS A 91 -3.13 16.00 16.12
N ASP A 92 -2.32 17.04 16.33
CA ASP A 92 -1.80 17.89 15.26
C ASP A 92 -0.45 18.48 15.65
N THR A 93 0.62 17.83 15.19
CA THR A 93 2.00 18.28 15.47
C THR A 93 2.30 19.64 14.84
N TYR A 94 1.63 19.98 13.74
CA TYR A 94 1.96 21.14 12.90
C TYR A 94 0.95 22.28 12.98
N LEU A 95 -0.01 22.20 13.91
CA LEU A 95 -1.04 23.24 14.15
C LEU A 95 -1.84 23.62 12.90
N ARG A 96 -2.00 22.68 11.97
CA ARG A 96 -2.75 22.85 10.72
C ARG A 96 -4.24 23.08 10.96
N ALA A 97 -4.76 22.55 12.07
CA ALA A 97 -6.12 22.70 12.52
C ALA A 97 -6.44 24.09 13.09
N ASP A 98 -5.43 24.93 13.32
CA ASP A 98 -5.59 26.28 13.86
C ASP A 98 -5.55 27.37 12.77
N GLU A 99 -5.17 27.01 11.53
CA GLU A 99 -5.06 27.94 10.41
C GLU A 99 -6.32 27.91 9.51
N PRO A 100 -7.18 28.96 9.51
CA PRO A 100 -8.50 28.88 8.88
C PRO A 100 -8.52 28.49 7.39
N PRO A 101 -7.60 28.98 6.53
CA PRO A 101 -7.54 28.54 5.14
C PRO A 101 -7.16 27.06 4.99
N ILE A 102 -6.29 26.55 5.87
CA ILE A 102 -5.85 25.15 5.87
C ILE A 102 -6.99 24.25 6.35
N VAL A 103 -7.64 24.59 7.47
CA VAL A 103 -8.80 23.87 8.02
C VAL A 103 -9.90 23.72 6.99
N SER A 104 -10.23 24.80 6.29
CA SER A 104 -11.30 24.81 5.28
C SER A 104 -10.99 23.88 4.10
N ALA A 105 -9.72 23.67 3.78
CA ALA A 105 -9.28 22.78 2.72
C ALA A 105 -9.19 21.33 3.21
N LEU A 106 -8.66 21.07 4.42
CA LEU A 106 -8.60 19.74 5.01
C LEU A 106 -9.99 19.11 5.22
N ARG A 107 -10.98 19.92 5.58
CA ARG A 107 -12.37 19.47 5.77
C ARG A 107 -13.15 19.24 4.47
N ARG A 108 -12.56 19.56 3.31
CA ARG A 108 -13.22 19.40 2.02
C ARG A 108 -12.85 18.07 1.40
N ILE A 109 -13.78 17.12 1.43
CA ILE A 109 -13.61 15.85 0.72
C ILE A 109 -13.72 16.14 -0.79
N PRO A 110 -12.74 15.72 -1.62
CA PRO A 110 -12.79 15.95 -3.05
C PRO A 110 -14.05 15.33 -3.65
N ARG A 111 -14.65 16.00 -4.65
CA ARG A 111 -15.69 15.38 -5.46
C ARG A 111 -15.09 14.22 -6.25
N LEU A 112 -15.80 13.10 -6.28
CA LEU A 112 -15.35 11.89 -6.97
C LEU A 112 -16.41 11.41 -7.96
N ASP A 113 -15.99 11.14 -9.18
CA ASP A 113 -16.77 10.35 -10.13
C ASP A 113 -16.22 8.91 -10.11
N VAL A 114 -17.02 7.94 -9.67
CA VAL A 114 -16.62 6.54 -9.51
C VAL A 114 -17.42 5.69 -10.49
N ALA A 115 -16.75 5.14 -11.50
CA ALA A 115 -17.34 4.11 -12.35
C ALA A 115 -17.40 2.80 -11.57
N LEU A 116 -18.60 2.22 -11.47
CA LEU A 116 -18.93 1.06 -10.67
C LEU A 116 -19.50 -0.05 -11.55
N VAL A 117 -19.10 -1.27 -11.25
CA VAL A 117 -19.67 -2.50 -11.78
C VAL A 117 -20.00 -3.43 -10.62
N GLN A 118 -20.95 -4.35 -10.84
CA GLN A 118 -21.43 -5.26 -9.81
C GLN A 118 -21.25 -6.72 -10.23
N SER A 119 -20.91 -7.57 -9.26
CA SER A 119 -21.00 -9.03 -9.36
C SER A 119 -21.55 -9.57 -8.05
N GLY A 120 -22.74 -10.16 -8.09
CA GLY A 120 -23.45 -10.56 -6.87
C GLY A 120 -23.69 -9.36 -5.95
N SER A 121 -23.22 -9.43 -4.71
CA SER A 121 -23.24 -8.33 -3.75
C SER A 121 -21.94 -7.50 -3.74
N HIS A 122 -20.94 -7.81 -4.56
CA HIS A 122 -19.71 -7.03 -4.66
C HIS A 122 -19.90 -5.83 -5.59
N LEU A 123 -19.61 -4.64 -5.08
CA LEU A 123 -19.61 -3.40 -5.83
C LEU A 123 -18.16 -2.97 -6.08
N VAL A 124 -17.73 -3.00 -7.34
CA VAL A 124 -16.31 -2.91 -7.72
C VAL A 124 -16.06 -1.61 -8.49
N PRO A 125 -15.23 -0.69 -7.96
CA PRO A 125 -14.74 0.44 -8.73
C PRO A 125 -13.88 -0.01 -9.91
N ALA A 126 -14.07 0.62 -11.07
CA ALA A 126 -13.25 0.38 -12.25
C ALA A 126 -11.77 0.78 -12.01
N ASN A 127 -11.56 1.91 -11.33
CA ASN A 127 -10.25 2.31 -10.81
C ASN A 127 -10.21 2.12 -9.29
N ARG A 128 -9.38 1.19 -8.83
CA ARG A 128 -9.16 0.85 -7.41
C ARG A 128 -7.85 1.42 -6.84
N ALA A 129 -7.05 2.06 -7.67
CA ALA A 129 -5.75 2.62 -7.30
C ALA A 129 -5.88 4.09 -6.89
N LEU A 130 -4.76 4.67 -6.43
CA LEU A 130 -4.69 6.09 -6.07
C LEU A 130 -5.14 6.98 -7.22
N ARG A 131 -6.04 7.92 -6.92
CA ARG A 131 -6.52 8.95 -7.85
C ARG A 131 -5.94 10.30 -7.46
N TYR A 132 -5.23 10.92 -8.40
CA TYR A 132 -4.85 12.32 -8.31
C TYR A 132 -6.08 13.19 -8.57
N THR A 133 -6.55 13.91 -7.55
CA THR A 133 -7.82 14.65 -7.59
C THR A 133 -7.64 16.11 -8.05
N GLY A 134 -6.42 16.64 -7.97
CA GLY A 134 -6.15 18.07 -8.10
C GLY A 134 -6.55 18.89 -6.87
N ASP A 135 -7.09 18.25 -5.82
CA ASP A 135 -7.40 18.89 -4.54
C ASP A 135 -6.14 19.37 -3.82
N ALA A 136 -6.27 20.40 -2.98
CA ALA A 136 -5.16 21.00 -2.24
C ALA A 136 -4.44 20.02 -1.29
N TYR A 137 -5.16 19.04 -0.71
CA TYR A 137 -4.60 18.12 0.29
C TYR A 137 -4.84 16.65 -0.03
N TRP A 138 -5.95 16.31 -0.70
CA TRP A 138 -6.41 14.94 -0.72
C TRP A 138 -6.35 14.29 -2.10
N ASN A 139 -5.51 13.26 -2.24
CA ASN A 139 -5.78 12.21 -3.20
C ASN A 139 -6.73 11.17 -2.58
N VAL A 140 -7.31 10.31 -3.40
CA VAL A 140 -8.30 9.34 -2.91
C VAL A 140 -8.10 7.95 -3.51
N ILE A 141 -8.32 6.93 -2.70
CA ILE A 141 -8.48 5.54 -3.14
C ILE A 141 -9.91 5.10 -2.82
N VAL A 142 -10.60 4.46 -3.77
CA VAL A 142 -11.91 3.84 -3.55
C VAL A 142 -11.75 2.34 -3.76
N GLY A 143 -12.00 1.56 -2.71
CA GLY A 143 -11.88 0.10 -2.77
C GLY A 143 -13.20 -0.58 -3.15
N PRO A 144 -13.15 -1.88 -3.49
CA PRO A 144 -14.35 -2.72 -3.60
C PRO A 144 -15.16 -2.69 -2.31
N GLY A 145 -16.47 -2.54 -2.44
CA GLY A 145 -17.42 -2.60 -1.34
C GLY A 145 -18.56 -3.56 -1.61
N ARG A 146 -19.70 -3.34 -0.95
CA ARG A 146 -20.85 -4.25 -1.02
C ARG A 146 -22.17 -3.51 -1.31
N ILE A 147 -23.12 -4.24 -1.90
CA ILE A 147 -24.50 -3.84 -2.11
C ILE A 147 -25.45 -4.98 -1.71
N TRP A 148 -26.47 -4.67 -0.91
CA TRP A 148 -27.38 -5.66 -0.34
C TRP A 148 -28.79 -5.08 -0.11
N SER A 149 -29.69 -5.83 0.50
CA SER A 149 -31.03 -5.36 0.85
C SER A 149 -31.40 -5.63 2.31
N GLU A 150 -32.15 -4.69 2.88
CA GLU A 150 -32.74 -4.76 4.22
C GLU A 150 -34.22 -4.39 4.14
N ASN A 151 -35.03 -5.02 4.99
CA ASN A 151 -36.48 -4.78 5.03
C ASN A 151 -36.81 -3.33 5.43
N GLY A 152 -35.97 -2.72 6.27
CA GLY A 152 -36.09 -1.32 6.71
C GLY A 152 -35.76 -0.27 5.65
N ASP A 153 -35.17 -0.64 4.49
CA ASP A 153 -34.72 0.30 3.47
C ASP A 153 -35.81 0.68 2.45
N GLY A 154 -37.06 0.30 2.71
CA GLY A 154 -38.22 0.73 1.92
C GLY A 154 -38.15 0.29 0.46
N GLY A 155 -37.66 -0.94 0.23
CA GLY A 155 -37.50 -1.53 -1.11
C GLY A 155 -36.20 -1.14 -1.83
N ARG A 156 -35.36 -0.29 -1.24
CA ARG A 156 -34.06 0.10 -1.81
C ARG A 156 -32.98 -0.91 -1.47
N SER A 157 -31.94 -0.97 -2.31
CA SER A 157 -30.69 -1.64 -1.98
C SER A 157 -29.79 -0.67 -1.23
N ARG A 158 -29.07 -1.15 -0.23
CA ARG A 158 -28.04 -0.39 0.50
C ARG A 158 -26.69 -0.72 -0.09
N ALA A 159 -25.88 0.31 -0.32
CA ALA A 159 -24.51 0.16 -0.79
C ALA A 159 -23.54 0.79 0.20
N SER A 160 -22.33 0.25 0.25
CA SER A 160 -21.21 0.85 0.97
C SER A 160 -19.89 0.56 0.27
N LEU A 161 -18.96 1.52 0.34
CA LEU A 161 -17.63 1.45 -0.24
C LEU A 161 -16.58 1.93 0.78
N PRO A 162 -15.41 1.27 0.87
CA PRO A 162 -14.26 1.84 1.57
C PRO A 162 -13.65 2.98 0.74
N ILE A 163 -13.33 4.09 1.40
CA ILE A 163 -12.68 5.27 0.80
C ILE A 163 -11.51 5.68 1.67
N THR A 164 -10.32 5.78 1.10
CA THR A 164 -9.13 6.27 1.81
C THR A 164 -8.77 7.66 1.31
N LEU A 165 -8.76 8.64 2.22
CA LEU A 165 -8.18 9.95 1.94
C LEU A 165 -6.67 9.85 2.12
N VAL A 166 -5.93 10.28 1.11
CA VAL A 166 -4.48 10.21 1.08
C VAL A 166 -3.91 11.62 1.08
N GLU A 167 -3.11 11.93 2.08
CA GLU A 167 -2.41 13.21 2.13
C GLU A 167 -1.40 13.29 0.98
N ARG A 168 -1.53 14.33 0.16
CA ARG A 168 -0.59 14.63 -0.91
C ARG A 168 0.84 14.71 -0.36
N ASN A 169 1.77 14.10 -1.09
CA ASN A 169 3.21 14.17 -0.84
C ASN A 169 3.73 13.61 0.52
N GLN A 170 2.87 13.24 1.49
CA GLN A 170 3.28 12.80 2.83
C GLN A 170 2.90 11.35 3.21
N ASN A 171 2.19 10.64 2.33
CA ASN A 171 1.78 9.24 2.50
C ASN A 171 0.80 8.93 3.65
N CYS A 172 0.34 9.90 4.45
CA CYS A 172 -0.70 9.62 5.44
C CYS A 172 -1.99 9.10 4.76
N ALA A 173 -2.61 8.11 5.40
CA ALA A 173 -3.86 7.50 4.96
C ALA A 173 -4.91 7.60 6.06
N TYR A 174 -6.10 8.09 5.71
CA TYR A 174 -7.26 8.20 6.59
C TYR A 174 -8.35 7.27 6.04
N HIS A 175 -8.70 6.26 6.81
CA HIS A 175 -9.51 5.13 6.35
C HIS A 175 -10.98 5.39 6.64
N GLY A 176 -11.72 5.74 5.59
CA GLY A 176 -13.13 6.02 5.66
C GLY A 176 -14.01 4.98 4.99
N VAL A 177 -15.30 5.16 5.19
CA VAL A 177 -16.39 4.36 4.65
C VAL A 177 -17.51 5.29 4.23
N VAL A 178 -18.19 4.93 3.13
CA VAL A 178 -19.38 5.63 2.66
C VAL A 178 -20.55 4.65 2.61
N SER A 179 -21.78 5.11 2.89
CA SER A 179 -23.01 4.32 2.67
C SER A 179 -24.16 5.18 2.17
N PHE A 180 -24.97 4.61 1.27
CA PHE A 180 -26.13 5.25 0.65
C PHE A 180 -27.16 4.18 0.23
N LEU A 181 -28.39 4.62 -0.06
CA LEU A 181 -29.45 3.78 -0.62
C LEU A 181 -29.57 3.99 -2.14
N PHE A 182 -30.00 2.96 -2.85
CA PHE A 182 -30.15 2.92 -4.30
C PHE A 182 -31.45 2.20 -4.72
N ASP A 183 -32.24 2.82 -5.58
CA ASP A 183 -33.53 2.29 -6.06
C ASP A 183 -33.53 1.76 -7.51
N GLY A 184 -32.34 1.65 -8.12
CA GLY A 184 -32.19 1.26 -9.54
C GLY A 184 -31.97 2.45 -10.48
N GLY A 185 -32.34 3.67 -10.09
CA GLY A 185 -32.12 4.88 -10.90
C GLY A 185 -31.54 6.06 -10.14
N ALA A 186 -31.90 6.21 -8.86
CA ALA A 186 -31.48 7.30 -7.99
C ALA A 186 -30.84 6.78 -6.71
N THR A 187 -30.03 7.65 -6.11
CA THR A 187 -29.32 7.41 -4.86
C THR A 187 -29.78 8.39 -3.79
N SER A 188 -29.81 7.96 -2.53
CA SER A 188 -29.90 8.89 -1.39
C SER A 188 -28.61 9.71 -1.28
N PRO A 189 -28.60 10.81 -0.51
CA PRO A 189 -27.35 11.31 0.06
C PRO A 189 -26.53 10.18 0.71
N ALA A 190 -25.22 10.35 0.72
CA ALA A 190 -24.29 9.39 1.28
C ALA A 190 -23.76 9.89 2.63
N ALA A 191 -23.84 9.04 3.65
CA ALA A 191 -23.09 9.24 4.88
C ALA A 191 -21.65 8.77 4.67
N PHE A 192 -20.70 9.56 5.15
CA PHE A 192 -19.27 9.26 5.14
C PHE A 192 -18.69 9.47 6.53
N GLN A 193 -17.81 8.58 6.96
CA GLN A 193 -16.90 8.87 8.07
C GLN A 193 -15.53 8.23 7.86
N ALA A 194 -14.49 8.89 8.35
CA ALA A 194 -13.15 8.35 8.56
C ALA A 194 -12.78 8.57 10.03
N THR A 195 -12.57 7.46 10.74
CA THR A 195 -12.39 7.45 12.21
C THR A 195 -11.12 6.70 12.64
N GLN A 196 -10.20 6.61 11.69
CA GLN A 196 -8.97 5.84 11.79
C GLN A 196 -7.97 6.43 10.80
N GLU A 197 -6.71 6.52 11.20
CA GLU A 197 -5.60 6.88 10.32
C GLU A 197 -4.36 6.01 10.54
N THR A 198 -3.50 5.97 9.54
CA THR A 198 -2.09 5.60 9.72
C THR A 198 -1.26 6.84 9.44
N CYS A 199 -1.20 7.74 10.44
CA CYS A 199 -0.51 9.02 10.34
C CYS A 199 -0.02 9.45 11.73
N LYS A 200 1.30 9.56 11.93
CA LYS A 200 1.86 9.87 13.25
C LYS A 200 1.50 11.27 13.75
N TYR A 201 1.56 12.25 12.86
CA TYR A 201 1.58 13.67 13.21
C TYR A 201 0.22 14.37 13.08
N PHE A 202 -0.79 13.72 12.49
CA PHE A 202 -2.12 14.31 12.32
C PHE A 202 -3.21 13.25 12.38
N LYS A 203 -4.09 13.38 13.37
CA LYS A 203 -5.11 12.38 13.69
C LYS A 203 -6.43 13.07 13.94
N PHE A 204 -7.49 12.61 13.28
CA PHE A 204 -8.81 13.21 13.40
C PHE A 204 -9.91 12.22 13.02
N ASP A 205 -11.11 12.48 13.52
CA ASP A 205 -12.33 11.95 12.94
C ASP A 205 -12.90 12.97 11.95
N LEU A 206 -13.37 12.51 10.81
CA LEU A 206 -14.02 13.32 9.77
C LEU A 206 -15.31 12.65 9.36
N TRP A 207 -16.42 13.37 9.34
CA TRP A 207 -17.71 12.82 8.95
C TRP A 207 -18.58 13.84 8.25
N ASP A 208 -19.40 13.37 7.31
CA ASP A 208 -20.27 14.22 6.51
C ASP A 208 -21.47 13.43 5.97
N ALA A 209 -22.51 14.15 5.55
CA ALA A 209 -23.56 13.63 4.69
C ALA A 209 -23.65 14.50 3.44
N GLY A 210 -23.31 13.92 2.29
CA GLY A 210 -23.19 14.64 1.03
C GLY A 210 -24.19 14.17 -0.02
N PRO A 211 -24.62 15.06 -0.94
CA PRO A 211 -25.43 14.63 -2.07
C PRO A 211 -24.66 13.64 -2.95
N THR A 212 -25.39 12.72 -3.56
CA THR A 212 -24.86 11.82 -4.57
C THR A 212 -25.65 11.96 -5.86
N ARG A 213 -25.06 11.53 -6.97
CA ARG A 213 -25.77 11.39 -8.23
C ARG A 213 -25.32 10.14 -8.95
N PHE A 214 -26.26 9.29 -9.33
CA PHE A 214 -25.97 8.12 -10.15
C PHE A 214 -26.38 8.35 -11.60
N THR A 215 -25.50 7.94 -12.51
CA THR A 215 -25.80 7.86 -13.95
C THR A 215 -25.64 6.41 -14.36
N SER A 216 -26.76 5.73 -14.64
CA SER A 216 -26.77 4.35 -15.10
C SER A 216 -26.06 4.22 -16.46
N GLY A 217 -25.37 3.10 -16.66
CA GLY A 217 -24.74 2.73 -17.93
C GLY A 217 -23.67 1.67 -17.72
N GLU A 218 -23.44 0.80 -18.70
CA GLU A 218 -22.36 -0.19 -18.62
C GLU A 218 -21.01 0.52 -18.82
N PRO A 219 -20.09 0.51 -17.83
CA PRO A 219 -18.73 0.99 -18.06
C PRO A 219 -18.06 0.16 -19.17
N PRO A 220 -17.38 0.77 -20.15
CA PRO A 220 -16.77 0.04 -21.28
C PRO A 220 -15.85 -1.11 -20.85
N GLU A 221 -15.15 -0.93 -19.74
CA GLU A 221 -14.20 -1.86 -19.15
C GLU A 221 -14.83 -2.93 -18.22
N ALA A 222 -16.16 -2.95 -18.06
CA ALA A 222 -16.83 -3.71 -17.00
C ALA A 222 -16.46 -5.19 -16.96
N ARG A 223 -16.49 -5.86 -18.11
CA ARG A 223 -16.13 -7.29 -18.20
C ARG A 223 -14.67 -7.54 -17.77
N VAL A 224 -13.75 -6.65 -18.13
CA VAL A 224 -12.34 -6.76 -17.79
C VAL A 224 -12.14 -6.48 -16.29
N VAL A 225 -12.81 -5.47 -15.75
CA VAL A 225 -12.78 -5.13 -14.32
C VAL A 225 -13.28 -6.29 -13.47
N LEU A 226 -14.41 -6.90 -13.82
CA LEU A 226 -14.98 -8.02 -13.07
C LEU A 226 -14.10 -9.27 -13.15
N ALA A 227 -13.59 -9.61 -14.33
CA ALA A 227 -12.67 -10.75 -14.48
C ALA A 227 -11.37 -10.54 -13.69
N ALA A 228 -10.79 -9.34 -13.74
CA ALA A 228 -9.60 -9.00 -12.98
C ALA A 228 -9.85 -9.03 -11.47
N TYR A 229 -11.02 -8.56 -11.01
CA TYR A 229 -11.38 -8.62 -9.59
C TYR A 229 -11.62 -10.05 -9.10
N ALA A 230 -12.29 -10.89 -9.89
CA ALA A 230 -12.46 -12.30 -9.57
C ALA A 230 -11.11 -13.04 -9.49
N ALA A 231 -10.19 -12.78 -10.42
CA ALA A 231 -8.84 -13.33 -10.37
C ALA A 231 -8.04 -12.81 -9.16
N GLU A 232 -8.15 -11.52 -8.83
CA GLU A 232 -7.55 -10.94 -7.63
C GLU A 232 -8.07 -11.64 -6.38
N ALA A 233 -9.39 -11.76 -6.22
CA ALA A 233 -10.02 -12.42 -5.07
C ALA A 233 -9.61 -13.89 -4.94
N ALA A 234 -9.57 -14.64 -6.05
CA ALA A 234 -9.15 -16.04 -6.05
C ALA A 234 -7.65 -16.23 -5.74
N SER A 235 -6.83 -15.19 -5.93
CA SER A 235 -5.38 -15.22 -5.67
C SER A 235 -4.99 -14.79 -4.24
N ARG A 236 -5.94 -14.33 -3.42
CA ARG A 236 -5.66 -13.89 -2.05
C ARG A 236 -5.23 -15.07 -1.20
N LEU A 237 -4.36 -14.82 -0.23
CA LEU A 237 -4.11 -15.79 0.83
C LEU A 237 -5.43 -16.08 1.56
N PRO A 238 -5.77 -17.35 1.84
CA PRO A 238 -6.88 -17.68 2.72
C PRO A 238 -6.72 -16.96 4.06
N ILE A 239 -7.78 -16.26 4.48
CA ILE A 239 -7.77 -15.46 5.71
C ILE A 239 -8.46 -16.24 6.82
N ARG A 240 -7.88 -16.20 8.02
CA ARG A 240 -8.48 -16.69 9.26
C ARG A 240 -8.27 -15.66 10.38
N PRO A 241 -9.17 -15.58 11.37
CA PRO A 241 -8.90 -14.85 12.61
C PRO A 241 -7.58 -15.28 13.23
N ILE A 242 -6.84 -14.32 13.81
CA ILE A 242 -5.51 -14.62 14.37
C ILE A 242 -5.55 -15.63 15.52
N GLU A 243 -6.69 -15.77 16.18
CA GLU A 243 -6.94 -16.72 17.25
C GLU A 243 -6.86 -18.17 16.77
N GLU A 244 -7.27 -18.45 15.53
CA GLU A 244 -7.34 -19.80 14.93
C GLU A 244 -5.94 -20.38 14.63
N ILE A 245 -4.88 -19.58 14.68
CA ILE A 245 -3.50 -20.07 14.48
C ILE A 245 -3.12 -21.17 15.49
N ARG A 246 -3.76 -21.19 16.67
CA ARG A 246 -3.56 -22.23 17.68
C ARG A 246 -4.20 -23.55 17.31
N ASP A 247 -5.29 -23.51 16.56
CA ASP A 247 -6.04 -24.70 16.16
C ASP A 247 -5.33 -25.39 14.98
N ASP A 248 -4.74 -24.59 14.08
CA ASP A 248 -3.93 -25.10 12.96
C ASP A 248 -2.54 -25.57 13.40
N TYR A 249 -1.94 -24.92 14.42
CA TYR A 249 -0.60 -25.25 14.93
C TYR A 249 -0.58 -25.54 16.44
N PRO A 250 -1.33 -26.55 16.94
CA PRO A 250 -1.49 -26.79 18.38
C PRO A 250 -0.17 -27.19 19.07
N ARG A 251 0.76 -27.80 18.32
CA ARG A 251 2.09 -28.19 18.83
C ARG A 251 3.07 -27.01 18.95
N ALA A 252 2.81 -25.90 18.25
CA ALA A 252 3.67 -24.73 18.29
C ALA A 252 3.52 -23.93 19.60
N GLN A 253 2.41 -24.13 20.34
CA GLN A 253 2.13 -23.43 21.60
C GLN A 253 2.26 -21.89 21.46
N VAL A 254 1.74 -21.38 20.34
CA VAL A 254 1.67 -19.95 20.05
C VAL A 254 0.59 -19.31 20.92
N TYR A 255 0.84 -18.08 21.37
CA TYR A 255 -0.14 -17.26 22.07
C TYR A 255 -0.64 -16.14 21.14
N PRO A 256 -1.84 -16.23 20.54
CA PRO A 256 -2.37 -15.22 19.61
C PRO A 256 -2.36 -13.81 20.17
N GLN A 257 -2.67 -13.66 21.47
CA GLN A 257 -2.71 -12.37 22.16
C GLN A 257 -1.35 -11.68 22.26
N ALA A 258 -0.26 -12.40 21.99
CA ALA A 258 1.07 -11.82 21.96
C ALA A 258 1.40 -11.15 20.61
N PHE A 259 0.70 -11.48 19.53
CA PHE A 259 0.75 -10.71 18.30
C PHE A 259 0.04 -9.37 18.52
N GLY A 260 0.77 -8.27 18.31
CA GLY A 260 0.26 -6.92 18.61
C GLY A 260 0.22 -6.58 20.10
N GLY A 261 0.40 -7.55 21.01
CA GLY A 261 0.31 -7.34 22.46
C GLY A 261 1.43 -6.51 23.12
N GLY A 262 2.38 -6.00 22.34
CA GLY A 262 3.38 -5.01 22.78
C GLY A 262 3.03 -3.57 22.39
N PHE A 263 1.96 -3.37 21.63
CA PHE A 263 1.57 -2.08 21.07
C PHE A 263 0.38 -1.49 21.82
N ASP A 264 0.28 -0.16 21.81
CA ASP A 264 -0.90 0.55 22.29
C ASP A 264 -2.04 0.32 21.31
N ARG A 265 -3.07 -0.40 21.77
CA ARG A 265 -4.16 -0.87 20.91
C ARG A 265 -4.88 0.25 20.14
N GLU A 266 -5.00 1.43 20.74
CA GLU A 266 -5.65 2.60 20.12
C GLU A 266 -4.87 3.18 18.92
N HIS A 267 -3.60 2.79 18.77
CA HIS A 267 -2.69 3.26 17.73
C HIS A 267 -2.26 2.16 16.75
N LEU A 268 -2.70 0.92 16.97
CA LEU A 268 -2.43 -0.21 16.09
C LEU A 268 -3.57 -0.35 15.09
N THR A 269 -3.35 0.10 13.85
CA THR A 269 -4.32 0.05 12.74
C THR A 269 -4.62 -1.39 12.34
N ALA A 270 -3.58 -2.16 12.03
CA ALA A 270 -3.72 -3.52 11.50
C ALA A 270 -2.47 -4.35 11.85
N PHE A 271 -2.68 -5.65 12.07
CA PHE A 271 -1.59 -6.61 12.26
C PHE A 271 -2.03 -8.01 11.84
N GLY A 272 -1.07 -8.88 11.61
CA GLY A 272 -1.34 -10.27 11.25
C GLY A 272 -0.08 -11.08 10.99
N VAL A 273 -0.25 -12.39 10.85
CA VAL A 273 0.82 -13.36 10.56
C VAL A 273 0.46 -14.17 9.33
N ALA A 274 1.36 -14.29 8.37
CA ALA A 274 1.29 -15.30 7.33
C ALA A 274 2.21 -16.47 7.66
N PHE A 275 1.67 -17.69 7.61
CA PHE A 275 2.44 -18.92 7.76
C PHE A 275 1.71 -20.09 7.10
N GLY A 276 2.46 -20.98 6.42
CA GLY A 276 1.89 -22.14 5.74
C GLY A 276 0.87 -21.80 4.64
N GLY A 277 0.99 -20.61 4.02
CA GLY A 277 0.07 -20.16 2.98
C GLY A 277 -1.26 -19.59 3.48
N VAL A 278 -1.44 -19.41 4.80
CA VAL A 278 -2.64 -18.80 5.41
C VAL A 278 -2.27 -17.46 6.04
N HIS A 279 -3.15 -16.46 5.91
CA HIS A 279 -3.07 -15.17 6.57
C HIS A 279 -3.97 -15.15 7.81
N TYR A 280 -3.34 -15.20 8.99
CA TYR A 280 -3.99 -15.06 10.29
C TYR A 280 -4.08 -13.58 10.64
N GLN A 281 -5.25 -12.98 10.40
CA GLN A 281 -5.49 -11.55 10.52
C GLN A 281 -6.05 -11.18 11.90
N GLY A 282 -5.43 -10.20 12.55
CA GLY A 282 -6.02 -9.53 13.72
C GLY A 282 -7.07 -8.51 13.30
N PRO A 283 -7.96 -8.08 14.21
CA PRO A 283 -8.95 -7.06 13.91
C PRO A 283 -8.32 -5.74 13.47
N VAL A 284 -9.02 -5.02 12.59
CA VAL A 284 -8.63 -3.68 12.13
C VAL A 284 -9.42 -2.66 12.93
N HIS A 285 -8.82 -2.14 13.98
CA HIS A 285 -9.51 -1.27 14.95
C HIS A 285 -9.63 0.17 14.46
N THR A 286 -10.78 0.77 14.75
CA THR A 286 -11.01 2.22 14.65
C THR A 286 -11.50 2.76 16.00
N ARG A 287 -11.60 4.08 16.13
CA ARG A 287 -12.21 4.69 17.34
C ARG A 287 -13.70 4.38 17.49
N TYR A 288 -14.37 3.90 16.45
CA TYR A 288 -15.80 3.62 16.42
C TYR A 288 -16.05 2.20 15.89
N GLY A 289 -15.50 1.19 16.57
CA GLY A 289 -15.66 -0.22 16.18
C GLY A 289 -14.65 -0.69 15.14
N ASP A 290 -14.78 -1.93 14.67
CA ASP A 290 -13.85 -2.49 13.69
C ASP A 290 -14.15 -1.95 12.28
N TYR A 291 -13.10 -1.79 11.48
CA TYR A 291 -13.24 -1.37 10.08
C TYR A 291 -13.98 -2.46 9.29
N PRO A 292 -15.06 -2.14 8.56
CA PRO A 292 -15.93 -3.15 7.99
C PRO A 292 -15.37 -3.80 6.71
N TYR A 293 -14.25 -3.28 6.19
CA TYR A 293 -13.55 -3.80 5.01
C TYR A 293 -12.08 -4.11 5.32
N PRO A 294 -11.77 -5.00 6.28
CA PRO A 294 -10.40 -5.24 6.75
C PRO A 294 -9.47 -5.78 5.66
N GLU A 295 -10.02 -6.44 4.64
CA GLU A 295 -9.26 -6.92 3.47
C GLU A 295 -8.99 -5.81 2.43
N GLN A 296 -9.78 -4.73 2.44
CA GLN A 296 -9.69 -3.65 1.46
C GLN A 296 -9.04 -2.38 2.02
N ILE A 297 -8.66 -2.39 3.31
CA ILE A 297 -7.96 -1.27 3.93
C ILE A 297 -6.66 -0.96 3.16
N ARG A 298 -6.35 0.33 3.00
CA ARG A 298 -5.22 0.83 2.21
C ARG A 298 -4.13 1.39 3.09
N LEU A 299 -3.30 0.49 3.58
CA LEU A 299 -2.20 0.80 4.50
C LEU A 299 -1.08 1.53 3.77
N PRO A 300 -0.63 2.70 4.27
CA PRO A 300 0.41 3.46 3.61
C PRO A 300 1.77 2.79 3.78
N SER A 301 2.60 2.82 2.75
CA SER A 301 3.89 2.14 2.80
C SER A 301 4.87 2.82 3.75
N TYR A 302 4.91 4.15 3.73
CA TYR A 302 6.09 4.89 4.15
C TYR A 302 7.36 4.19 3.64
N SER A 303 8.38 4.04 4.48
CA SER A 303 9.67 3.45 4.12
C SER A 303 9.65 1.98 3.74
N THR A 304 8.55 1.24 3.91
CA THR A 304 8.44 -0.12 3.33
C THR A 304 8.51 -0.11 1.80
N ALA A 305 8.22 1.04 1.16
CA ALA A 305 8.43 1.22 -0.28
C ALA A 305 9.89 1.09 -0.70
N LYS A 306 10.88 1.34 0.16
CA LYS A 306 12.31 1.19 -0.20
C LYS A 306 12.61 -0.25 -0.61
N THR A 307 12.09 -1.19 0.16
CA THR A 307 12.16 -2.61 -0.18
C THR A 307 11.23 -2.94 -1.34
N ALA A 308 9.93 -2.61 -1.22
CA ALA A 308 8.94 -3.04 -2.21
C ALA A 308 9.21 -2.44 -3.60
N VAL A 309 9.59 -1.18 -3.71
CA VAL A 309 9.87 -0.51 -4.98
C VAL A 309 11.35 -0.61 -5.32
N GLY A 310 12.23 -0.10 -4.46
CA GLY A 310 13.67 -0.02 -4.73
C GLY A 310 14.33 -1.39 -4.91
N ALA A 311 14.27 -2.23 -3.87
CA ALA A 311 14.95 -3.53 -3.87
C ALA A 311 14.37 -4.47 -4.93
N VAL A 312 13.05 -4.63 -4.96
CA VAL A 312 12.40 -5.50 -5.96
C VAL A 312 12.70 -5.05 -7.38
N ALA A 313 12.71 -3.74 -7.66
CA ALA A 313 13.03 -3.25 -9.00
C ALA A 313 14.47 -3.55 -9.39
N LEU A 314 15.45 -3.22 -8.54
CA LEU A 314 16.85 -3.44 -8.87
C LEU A 314 17.17 -4.94 -8.98
N MET A 315 16.63 -5.76 -8.08
CA MET A 315 16.75 -7.23 -8.18
C MET A 315 16.07 -7.78 -9.44
N ARG A 316 14.94 -7.20 -9.87
CA ARG A 316 14.28 -7.61 -11.12
C ARG A 316 15.11 -7.21 -12.35
N LEU A 317 15.68 -6.01 -12.36
CA LEU A 317 16.57 -5.55 -13.43
C LEU A 317 17.82 -6.42 -13.49
N ALA A 318 18.48 -6.69 -12.36
CA ALA A 318 19.64 -7.58 -12.30
C ALA A 318 19.33 -8.99 -12.84
N GLN A 319 18.14 -9.53 -12.52
CA GLN A 319 17.71 -10.82 -13.06
C GLN A 319 17.38 -10.79 -14.56
N ARG A 320 16.91 -9.66 -15.10
CA ARG A 320 16.50 -9.52 -16.49
C ARG A 320 17.69 -9.20 -17.40
N ASP A 321 18.57 -8.32 -16.96
CA ASP A 321 19.55 -7.62 -17.79
C ASP A 321 21.01 -7.95 -17.42
N GLY A 322 21.24 -8.66 -16.31
CA GLY A 322 22.57 -8.97 -15.79
C GLY A 322 22.87 -8.24 -14.48
N PHE A 323 23.71 -8.85 -13.64
CA PHE A 323 24.08 -8.30 -12.33
C PHE A 323 24.76 -6.93 -12.45
N GLU A 324 25.46 -6.68 -13.57
CA GLU A 324 26.19 -5.45 -13.88
C GLU A 324 25.30 -4.19 -13.85
N VAL A 325 23.97 -4.33 -13.90
CA VAL A 325 23.04 -3.20 -13.70
C VAL A 325 23.20 -2.58 -12.31
N THR A 326 23.54 -3.36 -11.28
CA THR A 326 23.74 -2.86 -9.92
C THR A 326 24.97 -1.93 -9.81
N GLU A 327 25.94 -2.12 -10.71
CA GLU A 327 27.21 -1.40 -10.78
C GLU A 327 27.14 -0.10 -11.60
N LEU A 328 26.00 0.18 -12.26
CA LEU A 328 25.82 1.37 -13.06
C LEU A 328 25.92 2.65 -12.22
N GLU A 329 26.65 3.65 -12.72
CA GLU A 329 26.78 4.93 -12.03
C GLU A 329 25.45 5.69 -12.00
N LEU A 330 24.95 5.97 -10.78
CA LEU A 330 23.69 6.64 -10.51
C LEU A 330 23.57 7.96 -11.28
N ARG A 331 24.65 8.74 -11.33
CA ARG A 331 24.68 10.07 -11.95
C ARG A 331 24.38 10.05 -13.45
N ASP A 332 24.64 8.94 -14.15
CA ASP A 332 24.48 8.86 -15.61
C ASP A 332 23.01 8.75 -16.01
N TYR A 333 22.16 8.34 -15.06
CA TYR A 333 20.74 8.10 -15.27
C TYR A 333 19.84 9.11 -14.54
N VAL A 334 20.43 10.05 -13.80
CA VAL A 334 19.71 11.11 -13.10
C VAL A 334 19.78 12.42 -13.89
N PRO A 335 18.68 13.18 -14.04
CA PRO A 335 18.72 14.46 -14.75
C PRO A 335 19.54 15.54 -14.01
N LYS A 336 20.52 16.14 -14.71
CA LYS A 336 21.29 17.31 -14.24
C LYS A 336 21.96 17.09 -12.86
N PRO A 337 22.77 16.03 -12.68
CA PRO A 337 23.52 15.85 -11.44
C PRO A 337 24.53 17.01 -11.25
N PRO A 338 24.94 17.35 -10.02
CA PRO A 338 25.94 18.38 -9.79
C PRO A 338 27.26 18.05 -10.49
N ARG A 339 27.92 19.07 -11.04
CA ARG A 339 29.26 18.91 -11.63
C ARG A 339 30.25 18.56 -10.52
N GLY A 340 30.94 17.43 -10.64
CA GLY A 340 31.97 17.00 -9.67
C GLY A 340 31.48 16.27 -8.43
N SER A 341 30.18 15.97 -8.29
CA SER A 341 29.62 15.19 -7.16
C SER A 341 29.01 13.87 -7.65
N PHE A 342 28.73 12.91 -6.76
CA PHE A 342 28.15 11.59 -7.05
C PHE A 342 28.95 10.73 -8.05
N HIS A 343 30.27 10.94 -8.18
CA HIS A 343 31.13 10.04 -8.96
C HIS A 343 31.30 8.68 -8.27
N GLY A 344 31.23 7.58 -9.03
CA GLY A 344 31.40 6.22 -8.51
C GLY A 344 30.27 5.72 -7.60
N VAL A 345 29.21 6.51 -7.41
CA VAL A 345 27.99 6.05 -6.71
C VAL A 345 27.22 5.16 -7.67
N THR A 346 27.03 3.89 -7.33
CA THR A 346 26.33 2.91 -8.16
C THR A 346 24.85 2.83 -7.76
N PHE A 347 24.06 2.05 -8.51
CA PHE A 347 22.69 1.75 -8.13
C PHE A 347 22.64 0.97 -6.80
N GLU A 348 23.54 0.01 -6.60
CA GLU A 348 23.66 -0.74 -5.35
C GLU A 348 24.06 0.15 -4.17
N HIS A 349 25.02 1.05 -4.34
CA HIS A 349 25.39 2.01 -3.29
C HIS A 349 24.19 2.85 -2.83
N ALA A 350 23.30 3.25 -3.75
CA ALA A 350 22.08 3.95 -3.39
C ALA A 350 21.03 3.05 -2.72
N LEU A 351 20.93 1.78 -3.15
CA LEU A 351 20.01 0.81 -2.56
C LEU A 351 20.41 0.43 -1.12
N ASP A 352 21.72 0.40 -0.85
CA ASP A 352 22.32 0.16 0.47
C ASP A 352 22.41 1.41 1.34
N MET A 353 22.01 2.57 0.84
CA MET A 353 22.17 3.86 1.52
C MET A 353 23.62 4.13 1.94
N ALA A 354 24.54 3.83 1.03
CA ALA A 354 25.97 3.94 1.20
C ALA A 354 26.60 4.81 0.11
N THR A 355 25.93 5.90 -0.25
CA THR A 355 26.37 6.79 -1.33
C THR A 355 27.62 7.60 -0.98
N GLY A 356 28.00 7.68 0.30
CA GLY A 356 29.11 8.53 0.79
C GLY A 356 28.77 10.02 0.81
N HIS A 357 27.50 10.39 0.61
CA HIS A 357 27.02 11.78 0.62
C HIS A 357 26.10 11.99 1.82
N TYR A 358 26.49 12.82 2.80
CA TYR A 358 25.68 13.08 4.00
C TYR A 358 26.16 14.34 4.75
N TRP A 359 25.30 14.92 5.61
CA TRP A 359 25.75 15.93 6.57
C TRP A 359 26.19 15.26 7.87
N ASP A 360 25.33 14.39 8.41
CA ASP A 360 25.47 13.72 9.70
C ASP A 360 25.23 12.20 9.57
N THR A 361 25.87 11.42 10.45
CA THR A 361 25.82 9.94 10.43
C THR A 361 24.95 9.33 11.53
N GLY A 362 24.39 10.16 12.41
CA GLY A 362 23.56 9.68 13.50
C GLY A 362 22.21 9.13 13.03
N ASN A 363 21.48 8.49 13.94
CA ASN A 363 20.28 7.72 13.64
C ASN A 363 19.17 8.58 13.00
N GLN A 364 19.13 8.56 11.66
CA GLN A 364 18.22 9.34 10.81
C GLN A 364 18.38 10.85 10.99
N ASP A 365 19.55 11.32 11.41
CA ASP A 365 19.78 12.74 11.70
C ASP A 365 19.61 13.61 10.46
N ASP A 366 20.12 13.15 9.31
CA ASP A 366 19.92 13.83 8.03
C ASP A 366 18.44 13.90 7.62
N GLU A 367 17.62 12.88 7.90
CA GLU A 367 16.18 12.94 7.58
C GLU A 367 15.42 13.90 8.50
N LYS A 368 15.83 13.99 9.76
CA LYS A 368 15.23 14.88 10.77
C LYS A 368 15.69 16.34 10.61
N ASN A 369 16.67 16.60 9.75
CA ASN A 369 17.17 17.93 9.49
C ASN A 369 16.14 18.77 8.73
N SER A 370 15.88 19.99 9.21
CA SER A 370 14.96 20.93 8.57
C SER A 370 15.36 21.28 7.13
N THR A 371 16.64 21.18 6.79
CA THR A 371 17.15 21.33 5.42
C THR A 371 16.60 20.24 4.50
N THR A 372 16.61 18.97 4.94
CA THR A 372 16.02 17.85 4.19
C THR A 372 14.52 17.99 4.10
N GLU A 373 13.86 18.35 5.20
CA GLU A 373 12.42 18.60 5.25
C GLU A 373 12.00 19.65 4.19
N LEU A 374 12.60 20.84 4.22
CA LEU A 374 12.23 21.97 3.37
C LEU A 374 12.63 21.80 1.90
N ASN A 375 13.64 20.98 1.61
CA ASN A 375 14.16 20.81 0.24
C ASN A 375 13.75 19.50 -0.43
N PHE A 376 13.31 18.49 0.31
CA PHE A 376 12.93 17.18 -0.25
C PHE A 376 11.55 16.68 0.18
N PHE A 377 11.18 16.71 1.47
CA PHE A 377 9.90 16.17 1.93
C PHE A 377 8.73 17.12 1.68
N VAL A 378 8.91 18.43 1.91
CA VAL A 378 7.90 19.45 1.61
C VAL A 378 7.69 19.66 0.10
N PRO A 379 8.75 19.73 -0.74
CA PRO A 379 8.56 19.98 -2.17
C PRO A 379 7.96 18.79 -2.92
N GLU A 380 6.85 19.02 -3.61
CA GLU A 380 6.22 18.02 -4.49
C GLU A 380 6.78 18.09 -5.92
N HIS A 381 7.23 19.27 -6.37
CA HIS A 381 7.67 19.49 -7.75
C HIS A 381 8.98 18.75 -8.07
N ARG A 382 9.03 18.01 -9.19
CA ARG A 382 10.14 17.09 -9.53
C ARG A 382 11.52 17.73 -9.44
N ASN A 383 11.69 18.93 -10.01
CA ASN A 383 13.00 19.60 -10.05
C ASN A 383 13.45 20.10 -8.67
N ARG A 384 12.51 20.40 -7.75
CA ARG A 384 12.86 20.84 -6.39
C ARG A 384 13.28 19.63 -5.57
N LYS A 385 12.48 18.57 -5.60
CA LYS A 385 12.77 17.30 -4.91
C LYS A 385 14.09 16.70 -5.37
N LEU A 386 14.34 16.69 -6.69
CA LEU A 386 15.62 16.24 -7.24
C LEU A 386 16.83 17.07 -6.79
N ARG A 387 16.70 18.40 -6.75
CA ARG A 387 17.76 19.27 -6.23
C ARG A 387 18.02 19.03 -4.75
N GLY A 388 16.97 18.84 -3.95
CA GLY A 388 17.11 18.51 -2.53
C GLY A 388 17.83 17.19 -2.31
N ALA A 389 17.46 16.15 -3.07
CA ALA A 389 18.10 14.85 -2.97
C ALA A 389 19.58 14.85 -3.40
N LEU A 390 19.98 15.75 -4.31
CA LEU A 390 21.36 15.89 -4.78
C LEU A 390 22.20 16.91 -3.97
N ALA A 391 21.67 17.44 -2.87
CA ALA A 391 22.31 18.54 -2.13
C ALA A 391 23.36 18.08 -1.10
N TYR A 392 23.41 16.80 -0.77
CA TYR A 392 24.35 16.27 0.22
C TYR A 392 25.80 16.36 -0.27
N PRO A 393 26.74 16.80 0.59
CA PRO A 393 28.15 16.89 0.23
C PRO A 393 28.79 15.50 0.23
N THR A 394 29.77 15.28 -0.65
CA THR A 394 30.63 14.09 -0.59
C THR A 394 31.48 14.13 0.69
N ARG A 395 31.46 13.04 1.46
CA ARG A 395 32.21 12.92 2.73
C ARG A 395 33.23 11.78 2.70
N GLU A 396 32.90 10.69 2.03
CA GLU A 396 33.75 9.51 1.91
C GLU A 396 33.47 8.75 0.61
N SER A 397 34.19 7.66 0.38
CA SER A 397 33.97 6.83 -0.81
C SER A 397 32.62 6.09 -0.71
N PRO A 398 31.89 5.93 -1.83
CA PRO A 398 30.69 5.09 -1.86
C PRO A 398 30.96 3.66 -1.36
N GLY A 399 29.96 3.03 -0.75
CA GLY A 399 30.02 1.69 -0.17
C GLY A 399 30.67 1.62 1.23
N ALA A 400 31.32 2.68 1.71
CA ALA A 400 32.10 2.64 2.95
C ALA A 400 31.25 2.63 4.23
N ARG A 401 30.11 3.34 4.23
CA ARG A 401 29.28 3.55 5.41
C ARG A 401 27.81 3.65 5.03
N TRP A 402 26.98 3.03 5.84
CA TRP A 402 25.53 3.19 5.81
C TRP A 402 25.08 4.49 6.50
N VAL A 403 24.26 5.31 5.81
CA VAL A 403 23.60 6.51 6.35
C VAL A 403 22.16 6.56 5.85
N TYR A 404 21.18 6.53 6.76
CA TYR A 404 19.78 6.39 6.37
C TYR A 404 19.23 7.59 5.58
N HIS A 405 18.91 7.37 4.29
CA HIS A 405 18.40 8.42 3.38
C HIS A 405 17.27 7.94 2.47
N THR A 406 16.09 8.53 2.61
CA THR A 406 14.98 8.43 1.65
C THR A 406 15.32 9.09 0.32
N THR A 407 16.22 10.07 0.32
CA THR A 407 16.72 10.73 -0.88
C THR A 407 17.48 9.77 -1.78
N ASP A 408 18.25 8.83 -1.23
CA ASP A 408 18.97 7.81 -1.99
C ASP A 408 18.01 6.87 -2.72
N ALA A 409 16.95 6.42 -2.02
CA ALA A 409 15.89 5.62 -2.64
C ALA A 409 15.14 6.37 -3.75
N PHE A 410 14.93 7.68 -3.59
CA PHE A 410 14.35 8.52 -4.65
C PHE A 410 15.27 8.64 -5.86
N LEU A 411 16.55 8.93 -5.65
CA LEU A 411 17.53 9.01 -6.72
C LEU A 411 17.67 7.69 -7.46
N LEU A 412 17.69 6.57 -6.75
CA LEU A 412 17.70 5.24 -7.34
C LEU A 412 16.45 5.00 -8.20
N SER A 413 15.27 5.38 -7.71
CA SER A 413 14.01 5.26 -8.48
C SER A 413 14.06 6.08 -9.77
N VAL A 414 14.60 7.30 -9.73
CA VAL A 414 14.82 8.14 -10.91
C VAL A 414 15.83 7.50 -11.87
N ALA A 415 16.94 6.99 -11.35
CA ALA A 415 18.01 6.37 -12.14
C ALA A 415 17.54 5.10 -12.85
N MET A 416 16.83 4.20 -12.16
CA MET A 416 16.25 3.00 -12.79
C MET A 416 15.21 3.34 -13.86
N SER A 417 14.42 4.40 -13.65
CA SER A 417 13.49 4.93 -14.66
C SER A 417 14.23 5.44 -15.90
N GLY A 418 15.36 6.13 -15.70
CA GLY A 418 16.27 6.58 -16.76
C GLY A 418 16.89 5.43 -17.53
N TYR A 419 17.39 4.41 -16.83
CA TYR A 419 17.95 3.19 -17.43
C TYR A 419 16.92 2.47 -18.30
N LEU A 420 15.72 2.24 -17.77
CA LEU A 420 14.61 1.64 -18.51
C LEU A 420 14.24 2.46 -19.75
N GLY A 421 14.20 3.79 -19.64
CA GLY A 421 13.98 4.69 -20.78
C GLY A 421 15.04 4.51 -21.86
N GLN A 422 16.32 4.48 -21.49
CA GLN A 422 17.42 4.26 -22.42
C GLN A 422 17.32 2.90 -23.12
N GLN A 423 17.00 1.82 -22.39
CA GLN A 423 16.81 0.49 -22.99
C GLN A 423 15.64 0.46 -23.99
N ALA A 424 14.60 1.26 -23.75
CA ALA A 424 13.47 1.40 -24.65
C ALA A 424 13.72 2.35 -25.84
N GLY A 425 14.93 2.92 -25.96
CA GLY A 425 15.26 3.93 -26.97
C GLY A 425 14.58 5.28 -26.74
N ALA A 426 14.03 5.51 -25.55
CA ALA A 426 13.39 6.77 -25.19
C ALA A 426 14.45 7.88 -25.02
N SER A 427 14.03 9.12 -25.27
CA SER A 427 14.84 10.30 -24.95
C SER A 427 15.05 10.38 -23.43
N PRO A 428 16.22 10.83 -22.93
CA PRO A 428 16.45 11.08 -21.50
C PRO A 428 15.46 12.06 -20.83
N LYS A 429 14.58 12.70 -21.62
CA LYS A 429 13.52 13.60 -21.15
C LYS A 429 12.19 12.89 -20.85
N GLU A 430 12.03 11.64 -21.27
CA GLU A 430 10.83 10.81 -21.07
C GLU A 430 11.25 9.49 -20.40
N PRO A 431 11.46 9.50 -19.07
CA PRO A 431 11.83 8.28 -18.35
C PRO A 431 10.70 7.26 -18.41
N ALA A 432 11.05 5.98 -18.46
CA ALA A 432 10.07 4.91 -18.36
C ALA A 432 9.47 4.86 -16.95
N ASP A 433 8.22 4.41 -16.82
CA ASP A 433 7.59 4.30 -15.51
C ASP A 433 8.07 3.05 -14.76
N LEU A 434 8.89 3.26 -13.73
CA LEU A 434 9.41 2.19 -12.88
C LEU A 434 8.30 1.35 -12.22
N LEU A 435 7.20 1.99 -11.80
CA LEU A 435 6.11 1.24 -11.16
C LEU A 435 5.34 0.42 -12.18
N GLU A 436 5.19 0.88 -13.42
CA GLU A 436 4.58 0.08 -14.49
C GLU A 436 5.47 -1.09 -14.89
N PHE A 437 6.80 -0.90 -14.88
CA PHE A 437 7.76 -2.00 -15.03
C PHE A 437 7.55 -3.05 -13.92
N LEU A 438 7.51 -2.64 -12.66
CA LEU A 438 7.23 -3.55 -11.53
C LEU A 438 5.84 -4.20 -11.64
N ALA A 439 4.83 -3.42 -12.03
CA ALA A 439 3.46 -3.90 -12.20
C ALA A 439 3.41 -5.05 -13.21
N THR A 440 4.10 -4.89 -14.33
CA THR A 440 4.12 -5.87 -15.43
C THR A 440 4.99 -7.08 -15.10
N GLU A 441 6.19 -6.85 -14.59
CA GLU A 441 7.21 -7.90 -14.46
C GLU A 441 7.12 -8.69 -13.16
N VAL A 442 6.50 -8.12 -12.12
CA VAL A 442 6.49 -8.71 -10.78
C VAL A 442 5.09 -8.73 -10.18
N TYR A 443 4.44 -7.59 -10.02
CA TYR A 443 3.26 -7.48 -9.14
C TYR A 443 1.97 -8.08 -9.69
N ARG A 444 1.63 -7.86 -10.98
CA ARG A 444 0.49 -8.53 -11.59
C ARG A 444 0.71 -10.06 -11.62
N PRO A 445 1.88 -10.59 -12.03
CA PRO A 445 2.18 -12.02 -11.91
C PRO A 445 2.12 -12.58 -10.48
N LEU A 446 2.51 -11.78 -9.48
CA LEU A 446 2.46 -12.14 -8.06
C LEU A 446 1.03 -12.10 -7.49
N GLY A 447 0.07 -11.52 -8.22
CA GLY A 447 -1.31 -11.36 -7.76
C GLY A 447 -1.48 -10.21 -6.77
N VAL A 448 -0.62 -9.19 -6.81
CA VAL A 448 -0.81 -7.95 -6.04
C VAL A 448 -2.04 -7.20 -6.58
N SER A 449 -2.85 -6.67 -5.68
CA SER A 449 -4.12 -6.01 -5.96
C SER A 449 -3.95 -4.80 -6.87
N ALA A 450 -4.95 -4.54 -7.70
CA ALA A 450 -4.91 -3.40 -8.62
C ALA A 450 -4.74 -2.06 -7.89
N GLY A 451 -5.18 -1.97 -6.63
CA GLY A 451 -5.09 -0.75 -5.84
C GLY A 451 -3.68 -0.35 -5.42
N ALA A 452 -2.74 -1.30 -5.45
CA ALA A 452 -1.33 -1.07 -5.14
C ALA A 452 -0.50 -0.61 -6.37
N LEU A 453 -1.09 -0.58 -7.56
CA LEU A 453 -0.39 -0.28 -8.83
C LEU A 453 -0.38 1.21 -9.18
N GLN A 454 -0.58 2.09 -8.20
CA GLN A 454 -0.35 3.53 -8.32
C GLN A 454 0.24 4.06 -7.00
N SER A 455 1.06 5.11 -7.10
CA SER A 455 1.77 5.69 -5.96
C SER A 455 1.59 7.21 -5.88
N LEU A 456 1.96 7.82 -4.75
CA LEU A 456 2.34 9.22 -4.75
C LEU A 456 3.57 9.41 -5.65
N ARG A 457 3.58 10.53 -6.38
CA ARG A 457 4.58 10.87 -7.39
C ARG A 457 4.87 12.36 -7.35
N THR A 458 6.01 12.75 -7.92
CA THR A 458 6.32 14.17 -8.10
C THR A 458 5.23 14.88 -8.90
N ASP A 459 5.02 16.16 -8.62
CA ASP A 459 4.03 17.02 -9.27
C ASP A 459 2.57 16.60 -9.07
N ASN A 460 2.29 15.61 -8.21
CA ASN A 460 0.97 15.01 -8.01
C ASN A 460 0.32 14.49 -9.30
N ARG A 461 1.10 13.83 -10.16
CA ARG A 461 0.65 13.37 -11.48
C ARG A 461 1.14 11.96 -11.79
N ALA A 462 0.38 11.26 -12.62
CA ALA A 462 0.70 9.90 -13.07
C ALA A 462 2.03 9.82 -13.84
N ASP A 463 2.41 10.89 -14.54
CA ASP A 463 3.68 11.03 -15.28
C ASP A 463 4.83 11.61 -14.43
N GLY A 464 4.63 11.70 -13.11
CA GLY A 464 5.68 12.05 -12.15
C GLY A 464 6.61 10.87 -11.84
N TYR A 465 7.77 11.19 -11.26
CA TYR A 465 8.65 10.15 -10.72
C TYR A 465 8.00 9.48 -9.52
N VAL A 466 8.05 8.14 -9.52
CA VAL A 466 7.81 7.33 -8.32
C VAL A 466 8.83 7.75 -7.27
N PHE A 467 8.39 7.89 -6.02
CA PHE A 467 9.29 8.34 -4.96
C PHE A 467 10.32 7.30 -4.54
N GLY A 468 10.06 6.01 -4.74
CA GLY A 468 10.95 4.89 -4.39
C GLY A 468 11.07 4.64 -2.88
N GLY A 469 11.14 5.69 -2.07
CA GLY A 469 11.31 5.59 -0.63
C GLY A 469 10.03 5.67 0.21
N TYR A 470 8.90 6.05 -0.39
CA TYR A 470 7.55 6.07 0.18
C TYR A 470 6.50 6.26 -0.94
N GLY A 471 5.22 6.32 -0.59
CA GLY A 471 4.13 6.73 -1.48
C GLY A 471 3.26 5.60 -2.01
N MET A 472 3.48 4.36 -1.58
CA MET A 472 2.65 3.22 -1.97
C MET A 472 1.52 2.98 -0.96
N PHE A 473 0.50 2.20 -1.37
CA PHE A 473 -0.63 1.81 -0.54
C PHE A 473 -0.97 0.34 -0.77
N TRP A 474 -1.05 -0.43 0.31
CA TRP A 474 -1.16 -1.89 0.25
C TRP A 474 -2.42 -2.35 0.98
N THR A 475 -3.04 -3.42 0.50
CA THR A 475 -3.82 -4.29 1.39
C THR A 475 -2.88 -5.16 2.24
N PRO A 476 -3.36 -5.77 3.33
CA PRO A 476 -2.60 -6.79 4.05
C PRO A 476 -2.10 -7.94 3.15
N ASP A 477 -2.92 -8.40 2.20
CA ASP A 477 -2.57 -9.47 1.26
C ASP A 477 -1.41 -9.05 0.33
N ASP A 478 -1.44 -7.80 -0.18
CA ASP A 478 -0.38 -7.26 -1.04
C ASP A 478 0.99 -7.31 -0.37
N ILE A 479 1.07 -6.80 0.88
CA ILE A 479 2.35 -6.72 1.58
C ILE A 479 2.86 -8.10 2.00
N LEU A 480 1.95 -9.03 2.33
CA LEU A 480 2.30 -10.42 2.61
C LEU A 480 2.84 -11.15 1.38
N LYS A 481 2.24 -10.92 0.20
CA LYS A 481 2.73 -11.46 -1.08
C LYS A 481 4.13 -10.96 -1.40
N ILE A 482 4.37 -9.65 -1.27
CA ILE A 482 5.70 -9.05 -1.49
C ILE A 482 6.73 -9.60 -0.49
N ALA A 483 6.38 -9.70 0.79
CA ALA A 483 7.27 -10.27 1.79
C ALA A 483 7.56 -11.76 1.55
N ASN A 484 6.56 -12.54 1.12
CA ASN A 484 6.74 -13.96 0.79
C ASN A 484 7.57 -14.17 -0.48
N LEU A 485 7.50 -13.26 -1.46
CA LEU A 485 8.36 -13.28 -2.64
C LEU A 485 9.84 -13.30 -2.22
N LEU A 486 10.20 -12.50 -1.22
CA LEU A 486 11.56 -12.44 -0.68
C LEU A 486 11.85 -13.61 0.27
N ASN A 487 10.97 -13.83 1.26
CA ASN A 487 11.24 -14.70 2.40
C ASN A 487 11.05 -16.21 2.14
N VAL A 488 10.02 -16.57 1.39
CA VAL A 488 9.62 -17.97 1.19
C VAL A 488 9.94 -18.43 -0.23
N GLN A 489 9.63 -17.59 -1.21
CA GLN A 489 9.75 -17.92 -2.62
C GLN A 489 11.14 -17.63 -3.19
N ARG A 490 12.03 -16.96 -2.43
CA ARG A 490 13.41 -16.64 -2.82
C ARG A 490 13.51 -15.99 -4.21
N GLY A 491 12.60 -15.05 -4.47
CA GLY A 491 12.52 -14.31 -5.73
C GLY A 491 11.82 -15.05 -6.88
N ARG A 492 11.17 -16.19 -6.63
CA ARG A 492 10.44 -16.96 -7.64
C ARG A 492 8.95 -16.68 -7.65
N ILE A 493 8.35 -16.66 -8.84
CA ILE A 493 6.89 -16.70 -9.02
C ILE A 493 6.57 -17.96 -9.80
N GLY A 494 5.95 -18.94 -9.14
CA GLY A 494 5.86 -20.30 -9.64
C GLY A 494 7.25 -20.88 -9.93
N ASP A 495 7.46 -21.37 -11.14
CA ASP A 495 8.74 -21.96 -11.55
C ASP A 495 9.75 -20.94 -12.12
N ARG A 496 9.37 -19.67 -12.25
CA ARG A 496 10.21 -18.63 -12.84
C ARG A 496 10.98 -17.88 -11.75
N GLN A 497 12.31 -17.79 -11.90
CA GLN A 497 13.13 -16.84 -11.14
C GLN A 497 12.86 -15.42 -11.66
N VAL A 498 12.26 -14.57 -10.82
CA VAL A 498 11.87 -13.21 -11.21
C VAL A 498 12.84 -12.18 -10.64
N LEU A 499 13.33 -12.37 -9.42
CA LEU A 499 14.34 -11.52 -8.77
C LEU A 499 15.71 -12.20 -8.76
N HIS A 500 16.80 -11.43 -8.75
CA HIS A 500 18.16 -11.97 -8.77
C HIS A 500 18.43 -12.80 -7.50
N PRO A 501 18.71 -14.11 -7.61
CA PRO A 501 18.75 -15.00 -6.45
C PRO A 501 19.86 -14.67 -5.46
N GLY A 502 21.03 -14.22 -5.94
CA GLY A 502 22.14 -13.82 -5.07
C GLY A 502 21.80 -12.59 -4.22
N MET A 503 21.16 -11.59 -4.81
CA MET A 503 20.75 -10.38 -4.09
C MET A 503 19.65 -10.69 -3.07
N VAL A 504 18.70 -11.57 -3.42
CA VAL A 504 17.68 -12.03 -2.46
C VAL A 504 18.34 -12.77 -1.29
N ALA A 505 19.28 -13.69 -1.56
CA ALA A 505 19.98 -14.43 -0.52
C ALA A 505 20.76 -13.51 0.43
N ALA A 506 21.51 -12.55 -0.11
CA ALA A 506 22.27 -11.58 0.67
C ALA A 506 21.35 -10.70 1.55
N ALA A 507 20.31 -10.12 0.95
CA ALA A 507 19.34 -9.30 1.68
C ALA A 507 18.59 -10.10 2.77
N MET A 508 18.39 -11.40 2.54
CA MET A 508 17.74 -12.30 3.49
C MET A 508 18.69 -12.91 4.54
N GLN A 509 19.96 -12.47 4.58
CA GLN A 509 21.01 -12.97 5.49
C GLN A 509 21.27 -14.47 5.32
N GLU A 510 21.24 -14.93 4.07
CA GLU A 510 21.51 -16.30 3.66
C GLU A 510 22.83 -16.43 2.88
N ASP A 511 23.46 -15.31 2.55
CA ASP A 511 24.83 -15.22 2.05
C ASP A 511 25.75 -14.70 3.17
N ALA A 512 26.77 -15.48 3.53
CA ALA A 512 27.72 -15.10 4.57
C ALA A 512 28.84 -14.18 4.04
N ASP A 513 29.06 -14.18 2.72
CA ASP A 513 30.09 -13.36 2.07
C ASP A 513 29.56 -11.94 1.77
N ASP A 514 28.23 -11.77 1.76
CA ASP A 514 27.55 -10.46 1.69
C ASP A 514 26.51 -10.25 2.82
N PRO A 515 26.96 -10.01 4.06
CA PRO A 515 26.07 -9.74 5.19
C PRO A 515 25.49 -8.32 5.20
N GLY A 516 25.89 -7.46 4.24
CA GLY A 516 25.59 -6.02 4.25
C GLY A 516 26.31 -5.20 5.32
N LEU A 517 25.95 -3.92 5.36
CA LEU A 517 26.59 -2.90 6.18
C LEU A 517 26.05 -2.88 7.61
N ASP A 518 26.91 -2.48 8.55
CA ASP A 518 26.48 -2.19 9.91
C ASP A 518 25.58 -0.96 9.92
N ALA A 519 24.42 -1.10 10.56
CA ALA A 519 23.41 -0.05 10.68
C ALA A 519 22.90 0.04 12.13
N VAL A 520 22.27 1.16 12.46
CA VAL A 520 21.64 1.37 13.77
C VAL A 520 20.20 1.82 13.56
N HIS A 521 19.27 1.16 14.24
CA HIS A 521 17.86 1.56 14.27
C HIS A 521 17.38 1.58 15.72
N ASN A 522 16.87 2.73 16.17
CA ASN A 522 16.36 2.95 17.52
C ASN A 522 17.34 2.48 18.62
N GLY A 523 18.63 2.80 18.45
CA GLY A 523 19.69 2.44 19.40
C GLY A 523 20.10 0.97 19.40
N HIS A 524 19.58 0.16 18.47
CA HIS A 524 19.93 -1.25 18.34
C HIS A 524 20.82 -1.50 17.12
N PRO A 525 21.87 -2.34 17.25
CA PRO A 525 22.66 -2.80 16.12
C PRO A 525 21.80 -3.62 15.15
N ASN A 526 21.97 -3.33 13.86
CA ASN A 526 21.34 -4.03 12.74
C ASN A 526 22.36 -4.22 11.62
N LYS A 527 22.00 -5.06 10.65
CA LYS A 527 22.57 -5.05 9.31
C LYS A 527 21.60 -4.38 8.34
N TYR A 528 22.13 -3.77 7.29
CA TYR A 528 21.35 -3.25 6.17
C TYR A 528 21.95 -3.75 4.87
N ASN A 529 21.13 -4.42 4.06
CA ASN A 529 21.55 -4.93 2.75
C ASN A 529 20.36 -4.83 1.79
N ASN A 530 20.58 -4.27 0.59
CA ASN A 530 19.63 -4.22 -0.52
C ASN A 530 18.25 -3.69 -0.07
N SER A 531 18.26 -2.58 0.66
CA SER A 531 17.08 -1.94 1.25
C SER A 531 16.27 -2.79 2.24
N ILE A 532 16.89 -3.76 2.90
CA ILE A 532 16.29 -4.60 3.95
C ILE A 532 17.10 -4.50 5.25
N TRP A 533 16.40 -4.23 6.35
CA TRP A 533 16.99 -4.26 7.70
C TRP A 533 17.06 -5.68 8.22
N SER A 534 18.09 -6.00 9.00
CA SER A 534 18.25 -7.31 9.62
C SER A 534 18.69 -7.19 11.08
N ARG A 535 17.91 -7.77 12.00
CA ARG A 535 18.22 -7.79 13.43
C ARG A 535 18.38 -9.22 13.92
N GLN A 536 19.46 -9.48 14.66
CA GLN A 536 19.56 -10.72 15.43
C GLN A 536 18.70 -10.65 16.68
N ILE A 537 17.92 -11.70 16.90
CA ILE A 537 17.17 -11.90 18.14
C ILE A 537 17.44 -13.29 18.70
N GLN A 538 17.39 -13.38 20.02
CA GLN A 538 17.44 -14.65 20.72
C GLN A 538 16.05 -15.27 20.72
N VAL A 539 15.98 -16.50 20.22
CA VAL A 539 14.79 -17.35 20.19
C VAL A 539 15.08 -18.64 20.93
N THR A 540 14.05 -19.21 21.56
CA THR A 540 14.13 -20.52 22.21
C THR A 540 13.06 -21.41 21.62
N ASP A 541 13.46 -22.62 21.24
CA ASP A 541 12.57 -23.64 20.73
C ASP A 541 12.90 -25.01 21.35
N GLY A 542 12.22 -26.08 20.91
CA GLY A 542 12.44 -27.43 21.43
C GLY A 542 13.86 -28.01 21.21
N THR A 543 14.72 -27.32 20.46
CA THR A 543 16.13 -27.69 20.23
C THR A 543 17.13 -26.83 21.03
N GLY A 544 16.66 -25.82 21.75
CA GLY A 544 17.47 -24.93 22.57
C GLY A 544 17.34 -23.47 22.20
N THR A 545 18.27 -22.66 22.73
CA THR A 545 18.33 -21.21 22.51
C THR A 545 19.37 -20.87 21.46
N LYS A 546 19.01 -20.04 20.47
CA LYS A 546 19.89 -19.61 19.38
C LYS A 546 19.60 -18.18 18.94
N GLN A 547 20.55 -17.60 18.22
CA GLN A 547 20.37 -16.32 17.54
C GLN A 547 19.83 -16.57 16.13
N VAL A 548 18.85 -15.78 15.72
CA VAL A 548 18.31 -15.81 14.36
C VAL A 548 18.18 -14.40 13.80
N TRP A 549 18.38 -14.26 12.49
CA TRP A 549 18.13 -13.02 11.77
C TRP A 549 16.63 -12.85 11.51
N VAL A 550 16.08 -11.71 11.91
CA VAL A 550 14.75 -11.25 11.51
C VAL A 550 14.93 -10.11 10.52
N ARG A 551 14.48 -10.31 9.29
CA ARG A 551 14.56 -9.31 8.21
C ARG A 551 13.34 -8.43 8.26
N GLN A 552 13.49 -7.14 7.94
CA GLN A 552 12.47 -6.15 8.25
C GLN A 552 12.34 -5.11 7.14
N MET A 553 11.10 -4.91 6.69
CA MET A 553 10.69 -3.66 6.05
C MET A 553 10.15 -2.76 7.17
N LEU A 554 10.72 -1.58 7.35
CA LEU A 554 10.30 -0.65 8.40
C LEU A 554 9.73 0.63 7.79
N GLY A 555 8.68 1.17 8.39
CA GLY A 555 8.02 2.40 7.98
C GLY A 555 7.89 3.40 9.13
N TYR A 556 7.80 4.68 8.77
CA TYR A 556 7.61 5.79 9.70
C TYR A 556 6.27 5.65 10.44
N GLY A 557 6.23 6.05 11.72
CA GLY A 557 5.00 6.04 12.51
C GLY A 557 4.69 4.73 13.23
N GLY A 558 5.56 3.72 13.14
CA GLY A 558 5.36 2.42 13.78
C GLY A 558 4.78 1.40 12.82
N ILE A 559 5.44 1.20 11.67
CA ILE A 559 5.08 0.21 10.67
C ILE A 559 6.23 -0.78 10.54
N GLY A 560 5.91 -2.07 10.46
CA GLY A 560 6.90 -3.11 10.25
C GLY A 560 6.34 -4.37 9.59
N VAL A 561 7.16 -4.97 8.72
CA VAL A 561 6.91 -6.27 8.11
C VAL A 561 8.14 -7.12 8.38
N LEU A 562 7.98 -8.12 9.23
CA LEU A 562 9.04 -8.99 9.73
C LEU A 562 9.00 -10.31 8.99
N MET A 563 10.13 -10.69 8.39
CA MET A 563 10.33 -11.90 7.63
C MET A 563 11.27 -12.81 8.41
N LEU A 564 10.73 -13.90 8.96
CA LEU A 564 11.43 -14.82 9.85
C LEU A 564 11.99 -16.03 9.08
N PRO A 565 13.10 -16.63 9.56
CA PRO A 565 13.77 -17.72 8.86
C PRO A 565 13.02 -19.06 8.90
N ASN A 566 11.98 -19.19 9.73
CA ASN A 566 11.06 -20.32 9.66
C ASN A 566 9.99 -20.16 8.57
N GLY A 567 10.00 -19.06 7.81
CA GLY A 567 9.03 -18.76 6.76
C GLY A 567 7.82 -17.94 7.22
N ALA A 568 7.70 -17.64 8.52
CA ALA A 568 6.63 -16.76 9.03
C ALA A 568 6.88 -15.31 8.60
N VAL A 569 5.80 -14.60 8.28
CA VAL A 569 5.80 -13.15 8.07
C VAL A 569 4.83 -12.50 9.04
N PHE A 570 5.30 -11.63 9.92
CA PHE A 570 4.46 -10.83 10.82
C PHE A 570 4.44 -9.37 10.36
N TYR A 571 3.27 -8.77 10.20
CA TYR A 571 3.16 -7.33 9.90
C TYR A 571 2.39 -6.59 10.98
N TYR A 572 2.71 -5.31 11.12
CA TYR A 572 1.96 -4.36 11.93
C TYR A 572 2.01 -2.97 11.29
N PHE A 573 0.90 -2.25 11.37
CA PHE A 573 0.77 -0.86 10.96
C PHE A 573 0.15 -0.09 12.11
N GLY A 574 0.86 0.90 12.61
CA GLY A 574 0.38 1.81 13.62
C GLY A 574 0.81 3.25 13.35
N ASP A 575 0.47 4.14 14.28
CA ASP A 575 0.61 5.58 14.10
C ASP A 575 1.20 6.31 15.33
N LYS A 576 1.85 5.59 16.25
CA LYS A 576 2.47 6.17 17.47
C LYS A 576 3.98 6.03 17.55
N ASP A 577 4.64 5.65 16.46
CA ASP A 577 6.09 5.43 16.42
C ASP A 577 6.57 4.27 17.31
N GLN A 578 5.69 3.28 17.52
CA GLN A 578 6.01 2.08 18.31
C GLN A 578 6.61 0.99 17.44
N HIS A 579 7.66 0.32 17.95
CA HIS A 579 8.38 -0.75 17.27
C HIS A 579 8.56 -1.98 18.20
N ASP A 580 7.57 -2.27 19.03
CA ASP A 580 7.59 -3.30 20.08
C ASP A 580 7.27 -4.71 19.56
N TRP A 581 7.93 -5.09 18.47
CA TRP A 581 7.62 -6.31 17.71
C TRP A 581 8.33 -7.57 18.21
N LEU A 582 9.31 -7.45 19.11
CA LEU A 582 10.15 -8.59 19.55
C LEU A 582 9.32 -9.75 20.12
N ARG A 583 8.25 -9.43 20.85
CA ARG A 583 7.31 -10.43 21.38
C ARG A 583 6.60 -11.18 20.24
N SER A 584 6.01 -10.45 19.30
CA SER A 584 5.36 -11.03 18.11
C SER A 584 6.32 -11.89 17.30
N ALA A 585 7.56 -11.44 17.07
CA ALA A 585 8.54 -12.21 16.32
C ALA A 585 8.91 -13.53 17.01
N ARG A 586 9.11 -13.52 18.34
CA ARG A 586 9.38 -14.75 19.09
C ARG A 586 8.23 -15.75 19.02
N GLU A 587 6.99 -15.26 19.04
CA GLU A 587 5.81 -16.11 18.88
C GLU A 587 5.66 -16.65 17.46
N ALA A 588 5.87 -15.81 16.44
CA ALA A 588 5.88 -16.25 15.04
C ALA A 588 6.97 -17.31 14.78
N TYR A 589 8.12 -17.22 15.46
CA TYR A 589 9.21 -18.19 15.31
C TYR A 589 8.87 -19.59 15.86
N LYS A 590 7.86 -19.72 16.72
CA LYS A 590 7.42 -21.02 17.23
C LYS A 590 6.71 -21.88 16.18
N LEU A 591 6.17 -21.24 15.13
CA LEU A 591 5.47 -21.91 14.03
C LEU A 591 6.42 -22.82 13.25
N ARG A 592 5.97 -24.05 12.94
CA ARG A 592 6.75 -25.13 12.31
C ARG A 592 5.89 -26.03 11.46
#